data_AF-A0A7V1LU45-F1
#
_entry.id   AF-A0A7V1LU45-F1
#
_cell.length_a   1.000
_cell.length_b   1.000
_cell.length_c   1.000
_cell.angle_alpha   90.00
_cell.angle_beta   90.00
_cell.angle_gamma   90.00
#
_symmetry.space_group_name_H-M   'P 1'
#
loop_
_entity.id
_entity.type
_entity.pdbx_description
1 polymer ?
#
loop_
_entity_poly.entity_id
_entity_poly.type
_entity_poly.pdbx_seq_one_letter_code
_entity_poly.pdbx_strand_id
1 'polypeptide(L)'
;MSFSKSKIKFDQKYKKASVLKKSLCTVDGKFVDNISLVNSKGENNEEYYKWQFIFSLIDASLISRDFIGTEIYFPKGNIGSTPIKIDAVVFSDTEWLSYYKLYRDKKDQSALDWLRKSAIFMIEFKRDGDLNKIEQIFNSQIKATLKESDCNKVLGAYYDMGRLFLFKRIGSEIFRLDNAKNFPSSQRILEQYQLEITDPYYLIPDHQQLLKVNSELTSLDPSKKFIEDLDVIFTMNDESIKSSLANILKGLDSVSLFNEEGYHILIQMLAIKIFDEKQAELHGSNIEFYIREEEHTFKKLAEKDIQNFISRIESIFKNAKKYYKNILGENKVDWKNIRHVRVAADIACHFQRYSFMRSRKSDLYQLVFYNFATKFKKDENAQFLTPIPIINFLVDLVNPGRRETVCDPCCGIGDFLSVSYVNSEGKLDDRNLYGFDNDYNMTVLAQLNMLLNGDGNACIKYMP
;
A
#
# COMPACT_ATOMS: atom_id res chain seq x y z
N MET A 1 -13.36 7.64 -10.49
CA MET A 1 -14.54 7.34 -9.62
C MET A 1 -14.14 6.17 -8.74
N SER A 2 -14.53 6.07 -7.46
CA SER A 2 -14.11 4.91 -6.64
C SER A 2 -14.97 3.68 -6.91
N PHE A 3 -14.42 2.47 -6.71
CA PHE A 3 -15.13 1.20 -6.87
C PHE A 3 -16.47 1.19 -6.12
N SER A 4 -16.49 1.64 -4.85
CA SER A 4 -17.71 1.70 -4.04
C SER A 4 -18.81 2.57 -4.67
N LYS A 5 -18.44 3.71 -5.28
CA LYS A 5 -19.39 4.59 -5.96
C LYS A 5 -19.94 3.94 -7.23
N SER A 6 -19.07 3.29 -8.01
CA SER A 6 -19.47 2.56 -9.21
C SER A 6 -20.35 1.35 -8.89
N LYS A 7 -20.11 0.65 -7.77
CA LYS A 7 -20.98 -0.42 -7.25
C LYS A 7 -22.39 0.11 -6.94
N ILE A 8 -22.50 1.23 -6.23
CA ILE A 8 -23.80 1.85 -5.93
C ILE A 8 -24.51 2.25 -7.23
N LYS A 9 -23.78 2.78 -8.21
CA LYS A 9 -24.31 3.13 -9.53
C LYS A 9 -24.88 1.90 -10.27
N PHE A 10 -24.18 0.75 -10.20
CA PHE A 10 -24.71 -0.51 -10.72
C PHE A 10 -26.01 -0.91 -10.03
N ASP A 11 -26.03 -0.86 -8.69
CA ASP A 11 -27.20 -1.22 -7.90
C ASP A 11 -28.40 -0.32 -8.23
N GLN A 12 -28.22 0.99 -8.34
CA GLN A 12 -29.28 1.91 -8.73
C GLN A 12 -29.87 1.57 -10.10
N LYS A 13 -29.03 1.12 -11.04
CA LYS A 13 -29.45 0.81 -12.40
C LYS A 13 -30.10 -0.57 -12.54
N TYR A 14 -29.59 -1.58 -11.84
CA TYR A 14 -29.93 -2.98 -12.10
C TYR A 14 -30.59 -3.72 -10.94
N LYS A 15 -30.69 -3.15 -9.73
CA LYS A 15 -31.30 -3.83 -8.57
C LYS A 15 -32.76 -4.26 -8.78
N LYS A 16 -33.50 -3.58 -9.66
CA LYS A 16 -34.87 -3.95 -10.06
C LYS A 16 -34.95 -4.58 -11.45
N ALA A 17 -33.82 -4.74 -12.13
CA ALA A 17 -33.76 -5.34 -13.45
C ALA A 17 -33.63 -6.86 -13.32
N SER A 18 -34.42 -7.61 -14.08
CA SER A 18 -34.31 -9.07 -14.15
C SER A 18 -33.23 -9.52 -15.13
N VAL A 19 -32.81 -8.66 -16.06
CA VAL A 19 -31.94 -9.02 -17.18
C VAL A 19 -30.92 -7.92 -17.48
N LEU A 20 -29.67 -8.32 -17.72
CA LEU A 20 -28.65 -7.50 -18.37
C LEU A 20 -28.70 -7.75 -19.87
N LYS A 21 -29.05 -6.70 -20.65
CA LYS A 21 -29.28 -6.83 -22.10
C LYS A 21 -28.08 -7.38 -22.87
N LYS A 22 -26.85 -7.01 -22.46
CA LYS A 22 -25.61 -7.43 -23.10
C LYS A 22 -24.48 -7.47 -22.07
N SER A 23 -23.61 -8.47 -22.17
CA SER A 23 -22.46 -8.66 -21.29
C SER A 23 -21.48 -7.47 -21.36
N LEU A 24 -20.87 -7.13 -20.22
CA LEU A 24 -19.95 -5.98 -20.11
C LEU A 24 -18.57 -6.29 -20.70
N CYS A 25 -18.18 -7.55 -20.69
CA CYS A 25 -17.01 -8.10 -21.37
C CYS A 25 -17.39 -9.46 -21.98
N THR A 26 -16.44 -10.15 -22.61
CA THR A 26 -16.70 -11.44 -23.23
C THR A 26 -16.90 -12.55 -22.19
N VAL A 27 -17.87 -13.43 -22.44
CA VAL A 27 -18.15 -14.68 -21.73
C VAL A 27 -17.75 -15.83 -22.66
N ASP A 28 -16.81 -16.68 -22.25
CA ASP A 28 -16.18 -17.72 -23.08
C ASP A 28 -15.79 -17.18 -24.49
N GLY A 29 -15.16 -16.01 -24.51
CA GLY A 29 -14.66 -15.35 -25.74
C GLY A 29 -15.71 -14.66 -26.62
N LYS A 30 -16.98 -14.58 -26.20
CA LYS A 30 -18.08 -13.94 -26.99
C LYS A 30 -18.91 -12.98 -26.14
N PHE A 31 -19.53 -11.98 -26.78
CA PHE A 31 -20.57 -11.19 -26.10
C PHE A 31 -21.86 -11.98 -26.05
N VAL A 32 -22.50 -11.99 -24.88
CA VAL A 32 -23.77 -12.69 -24.64
C VAL A 32 -24.85 -11.67 -24.32
N ASP A 33 -26.03 -11.87 -24.89
CA ASP A 33 -27.20 -11.03 -24.66
C ASP A 33 -28.17 -11.67 -23.66
N ASN A 34 -29.02 -10.84 -23.06
CA ASN A 34 -30.13 -11.26 -22.18
C ASN A 34 -29.71 -12.17 -20.99
N ILE A 35 -28.71 -11.74 -20.23
CA ILE A 35 -28.24 -12.48 -19.05
C ILE A 35 -29.21 -12.27 -17.89
N SER A 36 -29.76 -13.35 -17.33
CA SER A 36 -30.62 -13.27 -16.15
C SER A 36 -29.82 -12.84 -14.92
N LEU A 37 -30.31 -11.81 -14.22
CA LEU A 37 -29.72 -11.29 -12.98
C LEU A 37 -30.46 -11.79 -11.73
N VAL A 38 -31.58 -12.49 -11.91
CA VAL A 38 -32.40 -13.01 -10.81
C VAL A 38 -32.57 -14.52 -10.91
N ASN A 39 -32.81 -15.16 -9.77
CA ASN A 39 -33.17 -16.57 -9.66
C ASN A 39 -34.69 -16.78 -9.86
N SER A 40 -35.15 -18.03 -9.78
CA SER A 40 -36.58 -18.37 -9.90
C SER A 40 -37.49 -17.75 -8.83
N LYS A 41 -36.92 -17.25 -7.72
CA LYS A 41 -37.61 -16.55 -6.64
C LYS A 41 -37.59 -15.02 -6.80
N GLY A 42 -36.98 -14.50 -7.86
CA GLY A 42 -36.83 -13.06 -8.10
C GLY A 42 -35.72 -12.39 -7.29
N GLU A 43 -34.86 -13.15 -6.62
CA GLU A 43 -33.72 -12.63 -5.87
C GLU A 43 -32.47 -12.56 -6.75
N ASN A 44 -31.56 -11.62 -6.47
CA ASN A 44 -30.30 -11.49 -7.20
C ASN A 44 -29.50 -12.81 -7.19
N ASN A 45 -29.12 -13.26 -8.38
CA ASN A 45 -28.31 -14.47 -8.57
C ASN A 45 -26.80 -14.13 -8.60
N GLU A 46 -25.96 -15.13 -8.90
CA GLU A 46 -24.49 -14.96 -8.94
C GLU A 46 -24.06 -14.04 -10.09
N GLU A 47 -24.76 -14.09 -11.23
CA GLU A 47 -24.53 -13.18 -12.37
C GLU A 47 -24.69 -11.72 -11.96
N TYR A 48 -25.68 -11.39 -11.12
CA TYR A 48 -25.83 -10.02 -10.59
C TYR A 48 -24.55 -9.53 -9.93
N TYR A 49 -23.96 -10.34 -9.04
CA TYR A 49 -22.77 -9.94 -8.29
C TYR A 49 -21.50 -9.96 -9.15
N LYS A 50 -21.38 -10.92 -10.09
CA LYS A 50 -20.33 -10.93 -11.12
C LYS A 50 -20.34 -9.64 -11.93
N TRP A 51 -21.48 -9.28 -12.51
CA TRP A 51 -21.60 -8.07 -13.34
C TRP A 51 -21.52 -6.78 -12.53
N GLN A 52 -21.96 -6.78 -11.27
CA GLN A 52 -21.75 -5.66 -10.35
C GLN A 52 -20.25 -5.39 -10.14
N PHE A 53 -19.46 -6.43 -9.89
CA PHE A 53 -18.03 -6.31 -9.69
C PHE A 53 -17.31 -5.83 -10.96
N ILE A 54 -17.58 -6.48 -12.10
CA ILE A 54 -16.97 -6.13 -13.39
C ILE A 54 -17.35 -4.72 -13.83
N PHE A 55 -18.62 -4.33 -13.67
CA PHE A 55 -19.04 -2.95 -13.93
C PHE A 55 -18.25 -1.96 -13.09
N SER A 56 -18.05 -2.28 -11.81
CA SER A 56 -17.37 -1.41 -10.87
C SER A 56 -15.89 -1.26 -11.21
N LEU A 57 -15.22 -2.30 -11.71
CA LEU A 57 -13.85 -2.22 -12.22
C LEU A 57 -13.74 -1.26 -13.42
N ILE A 58 -14.65 -1.41 -14.40
CA ILE A 58 -14.63 -0.66 -15.65
C ILE A 58 -15.01 0.81 -15.42
N ASP A 59 -16.12 1.07 -14.72
CA ASP A 59 -16.64 2.42 -14.48
C ASP A 59 -15.73 3.23 -13.54
N ALA A 60 -15.03 2.57 -12.61
CA ALA A 60 -13.99 3.19 -11.80
C ALA A 60 -12.68 3.44 -12.54
N SER A 61 -12.55 2.98 -13.80
CA SER A 61 -11.31 3.02 -14.60
C SER A 61 -10.14 2.28 -13.98
N LEU A 62 -10.41 1.24 -13.18
CA LEU A 62 -9.36 0.38 -12.61
C LEU A 62 -8.82 -0.57 -13.68
N ILE A 63 -9.73 -1.20 -14.45
CA ILE A 63 -9.37 -2.18 -15.48
C ILE A 63 -10.28 -1.99 -16.69
N SER A 64 -9.69 -1.82 -17.87
CA SER A 64 -10.47 -1.75 -19.12
C SER A 64 -11.10 -3.11 -19.43
N ARG A 65 -12.31 -3.08 -20.01
CA ARG A 65 -13.05 -4.28 -20.41
C ARG A 65 -12.28 -5.19 -21.37
N ASP A 66 -11.35 -4.63 -22.13
CA ASP A 66 -10.60 -5.36 -23.17
C ASP A 66 -9.57 -6.33 -22.58
N PHE A 67 -9.21 -6.16 -21.30
CA PHE A 67 -8.33 -7.07 -20.57
C PHE A 67 -9.10 -8.14 -19.78
N ILE A 68 -10.43 -8.07 -19.75
CA ILE A 68 -11.25 -8.92 -18.87
C ILE A 68 -11.97 -9.99 -19.71
N GLY A 69 -11.73 -11.25 -19.36
CA GLY A 69 -12.48 -12.40 -19.82
C GLY A 69 -13.32 -13.01 -18.69
N THR A 70 -14.55 -13.41 -18.96
CA THR A 70 -15.39 -14.17 -18.02
C THR A 70 -15.62 -15.59 -18.51
N GLU A 71 -15.76 -16.52 -17.58
CA GLU A 71 -15.95 -17.95 -17.86
C GLU A 71 -14.85 -18.51 -18.76
N ILE A 72 -13.61 -18.34 -18.30
CA ILE A 72 -12.39 -18.76 -19.00
C ILE A 72 -12.04 -20.19 -18.58
N TYR A 73 -11.73 -21.04 -19.55
CA TYR A 73 -11.47 -22.45 -19.29
C TYR A 73 -10.00 -22.81 -19.45
N PHE A 74 -9.39 -23.39 -18.41
CA PHE A 74 -8.05 -23.99 -18.47
C PHE A 74 -8.13 -25.52 -18.37
N PRO A 75 -7.24 -26.28 -19.02
CA PRO A 75 -7.26 -27.73 -18.95
C PRO A 75 -6.78 -28.22 -17.58
N LYS A 76 -7.44 -29.26 -17.06
CA LYS A 76 -7.09 -29.84 -15.75
C LYS A 76 -6.15 -31.04 -15.94
N GLY A 77 -4.91 -30.93 -15.48
CA GLY A 77 -3.92 -32.01 -15.27
C GLY A 77 -3.87 -33.16 -16.30
N ASN A 78 -4.80 -34.10 -16.20
CA ASN A 78 -4.84 -35.32 -16.99
C ASN A 78 -5.73 -35.20 -18.23
N ILE A 79 -5.29 -35.82 -19.32
CA ILE A 79 -6.05 -35.99 -20.57
C ILE A 79 -7.43 -36.59 -20.24
N GLY A 80 -8.51 -35.86 -20.55
CA GLY A 80 -9.90 -36.28 -20.31
C GLY A 80 -10.57 -35.70 -19.07
N SER A 81 -9.85 -34.95 -18.21
CA SER A 81 -10.48 -34.26 -17.07
C SER A 81 -11.28 -33.05 -17.54
N THR A 82 -12.43 -32.79 -16.91
CA THR A 82 -13.21 -31.58 -17.18
C THR A 82 -12.35 -30.34 -16.92
N PRO A 83 -12.23 -29.43 -17.91
CA PRO A 83 -11.48 -28.18 -17.74
C PRO A 83 -11.97 -27.39 -16.54
N ILE A 84 -11.05 -26.73 -15.84
CA ILE A 84 -11.40 -25.79 -14.77
C ILE A 84 -11.95 -24.52 -15.42
N LYS A 85 -13.14 -24.08 -14.97
CA LYS A 85 -13.75 -22.83 -15.39
C LYS A 85 -13.46 -21.79 -14.31
N ILE A 86 -12.81 -20.71 -14.70
CA ILE A 86 -12.54 -19.55 -13.87
C ILE A 86 -13.58 -18.49 -14.19
N ASP A 87 -14.25 -17.94 -13.17
CA ASP A 87 -15.39 -17.06 -13.39
C ASP A 87 -15.00 -15.74 -14.07
N ALA A 88 -13.88 -15.13 -13.68
CA ALA A 88 -13.25 -14.06 -14.45
C ALA A 88 -11.72 -14.03 -14.33
N VAL A 89 -11.07 -13.60 -15.41
CA VAL A 89 -9.63 -13.46 -15.53
C VAL A 89 -9.32 -12.09 -16.14
N VAL A 90 -8.36 -11.38 -15.55
CA VAL A 90 -7.74 -10.20 -16.16
C VAL A 90 -6.40 -10.62 -16.74
N PHE A 91 -6.17 -10.24 -17.99
CA PHE A 91 -4.93 -10.51 -18.71
C PHE A 91 -4.06 -9.26 -18.80
N SER A 92 -2.75 -9.45 -18.96
CA SER A 92 -1.78 -8.37 -19.14
C SER A 92 -1.84 -7.68 -20.50
N ASP A 93 -2.43 -8.33 -21.49
CA ASP A 93 -2.45 -7.87 -22.87
C ASP A 93 -3.83 -8.13 -23.51
N THR A 94 -4.31 -7.18 -24.31
CA THR A 94 -5.58 -7.24 -25.04
C THR A 94 -5.64 -8.36 -26.10
N GLU A 95 -4.49 -8.89 -26.55
CA GLU A 95 -4.43 -10.01 -27.49
C GLU A 95 -4.93 -11.33 -26.91
N TRP A 96 -5.18 -11.40 -25.59
CA TRP A 96 -5.65 -12.60 -24.91
C TRP A 96 -6.88 -13.22 -25.57
N LEU A 97 -7.79 -12.41 -26.13
CA LEU A 97 -9.00 -12.93 -26.77
C LEU A 97 -8.68 -13.73 -28.03
N SER A 98 -7.65 -13.32 -28.78
CA SER A 98 -7.20 -14.02 -29.98
C SER A 98 -6.54 -15.35 -29.61
N TYR A 99 -5.64 -15.33 -28.62
CA TYR A 99 -5.02 -16.54 -28.08
C TYR A 99 -6.05 -17.50 -27.47
N TYR A 100 -7.03 -16.97 -26.73
CA TYR A 100 -8.10 -17.76 -26.15
C TYR A 100 -8.92 -18.49 -27.22
N LYS A 101 -9.26 -17.82 -28.33
CA LYS A 101 -9.94 -18.48 -29.46
C LYS A 101 -9.08 -19.57 -30.11
N LEU A 102 -7.79 -19.32 -30.32
CA LEU A 102 -6.89 -20.34 -30.88
C LEU A 102 -6.81 -21.58 -29.99
N TYR A 103 -6.65 -21.40 -28.69
CA TYR A 103 -6.66 -22.50 -27.74
C TYR A 103 -8.04 -23.19 -27.66
N ARG A 104 -9.12 -22.43 -27.52
CA ARG A 104 -10.47 -22.96 -27.29
C ARG A 104 -11.02 -23.72 -28.49
N ASP A 105 -10.79 -23.22 -29.69
CA ASP A 105 -11.33 -23.79 -30.94
C ASP A 105 -10.37 -24.79 -31.60
N LYS A 106 -9.05 -24.51 -31.58
CA LYS A 106 -8.04 -25.33 -32.28
C LYS A 106 -7.17 -26.16 -31.36
N LYS A 107 -7.35 -26.08 -30.03
CA LYS A 107 -6.54 -26.79 -29.01
C LYS A 107 -5.05 -26.45 -29.10
N ASP A 108 -4.72 -25.26 -29.58
CA ASP A 108 -3.36 -24.78 -29.72
C ASP A 108 -2.66 -24.66 -28.35
N GLN A 109 -1.54 -25.36 -28.18
CA GLN A 109 -0.82 -25.42 -26.91
C GLN A 109 0.03 -24.17 -26.66
N SER A 110 0.62 -23.58 -27.71
CA SER A 110 1.39 -22.34 -27.57
C SER A 110 0.49 -21.17 -27.16
N ALA A 111 -0.75 -21.16 -27.64
CA ALA A 111 -1.75 -20.19 -27.21
C ALA A 111 -2.16 -20.39 -25.75
N LEU A 112 -2.30 -21.64 -25.29
CA LEU A 112 -2.55 -21.94 -23.88
C LEU A 112 -1.41 -21.46 -22.98
N ASP A 113 -0.16 -21.76 -23.34
CA ASP A 113 1.02 -21.34 -22.59
C ASP A 113 1.09 -19.81 -22.48
N TRP A 114 0.77 -19.10 -23.57
CA TRP A 114 0.70 -17.64 -23.57
C TRP A 114 -0.41 -17.12 -22.65
N LEU A 115 -1.59 -17.75 -22.65
CA LEU A 115 -2.71 -17.35 -21.79
C LEU A 115 -2.37 -17.51 -20.31
N ARG A 116 -1.68 -18.58 -19.93
CA ARG A 116 -1.27 -18.80 -18.54
C ARG A 116 -0.26 -17.76 -18.06
N LYS A 117 0.68 -17.35 -18.93
CA LYS A 117 1.68 -16.31 -18.62
C LYS A 117 1.11 -14.89 -18.60
N SER A 118 -0.01 -14.66 -19.29
CA SER A 118 -0.67 -13.35 -19.34
C SER A 118 -1.80 -13.19 -18.32
N ALA A 119 -2.24 -14.26 -17.63
CA ALA A 119 -3.31 -14.19 -16.65
C ALA A 119 -2.84 -13.66 -15.29
N ILE A 120 -3.10 -12.37 -15.02
CA ILE A 120 -2.51 -11.62 -13.88
C ILE A 120 -3.46 -11.41 -12.70
N PHE A 121 -4.77 -11.56 -12.91
CA PHE A 121 -5.76 -11.46 -11.83
C PHE A 121 -6.87 -12.49 -12.04
N MET A 122 -6.98 -13.41 -11.08
CA MET A 122 -7.95 -14.51 -11.08
C MET A 122 -9.10 -14.21 -10.12
N ILE A 123 -10.35 -14.33 -10.56
CA ILE A 123 -11.52 -13.89 -9.79
C ILE A 123 -12.59 -14.98 -9.77
N GLU A 124 -13.07 -15.31 -8.58
CA GLU A 124 -14.18 -16.23 -8.33
C GLU A 124 -15.37 -15.47 -7.72
N PHE A 125 -16.58 -15.76 -8.21
CA PHE A 125 -17.82 -15.15 -7.74
C PHE A 125 -18.70 -16.17 -7.04
N LYS A 126 -19.32 -15.78 -5.93
CA LYS A 126 -20.33 -16.61 -5.26
C LYS A 126 -21.49 -15.77 -4.76
N ARG A 127 -22.54 -16.49 -4.36
CA ARG A 127 -23.76 -15.94 -3.76
C ARG A 127 -24.16 -16.68 -2.48
N ASP A 128 -23.18 -17.25 -1.79
CA ASP A 128 -23.44 -18.14 -0.65
C ASP A 128 -23.93 -17.35 0.57
N GLY A 129 -23.53 -16.09 0.74
CA GLY A 129 -23.97 -15.26 1.88
C GLY A 129 -23.44 -15.73 3.24
N ASP A 130 -22.84 -16.92 3.30
CA ASP A 130 -22.32 -17.58 4.50
C ASP A 130 -20.80 -17.52 4.56
N LEU A 131 -20.26 -16.82 5.58
CA LEU A 131 -18.80 -16.73 5.79
C LEU A 131 -18.20 -18.10 6.15
N ASN A 132 -18.97 -19.04 6.69
CA ASN A 132 -18.43 -20.33 7.13
C ASN A 132 -17.93 -21.20 5.97
N LYS A 133 -18.34 -20.89 4.73
CA LYS A 133 -17.90 -21.63 3.54
C LYS A 133 -16.61 -21.09 2.92
N ILE A 134 -16.13 -19.91 3.35
CA ILE A 134 -14.94 -19.27 2.76
C ILE A 134 -13.72 -20.19 2.81
N GLU A 135 -13.52 -20.94 3.90
CA GLU A 135 -12.37 -21.83 4.07
C GLU A 135 -12.43 -23.00 3.07
N GLN A 136 -13.62 -23.57 2.88
CA GLN A 136 -13.85 -24.62 1.90
C GLN A 136 -13.62 -24.11 0.48
N ILE A 137 -14.13 -22.91 0.16
CA ILE A 137 -13.99 -22.30 -1.17
C ILE A 137 -12.53 -21.89 -1.43
N PHE A 138 -11.85 -21.34 -0.43
CA PHE A 138 -10.44 -21.00 -0.50
C PHE A 138 -9.60 -22.25 -0.86
N ASN A 139 -9.85 -23.37 -0.20
CA ASN A 139 -9.13 -24.62 -0.45
C ASN A 139 -9.48 -25.28 -1.80
N SER A 140 -10.76 -25.24 -2.20
CA SER A 140 -11.24 -25.98 -3.37
C SER A 140 -11.17 -25.21 -4.68
N GLN A 141 -11.40 -23.89 -4.64
CA GLN A 141 -11.50 -23.04 -5.82
C GLN A 141 -10.33 -22.05 -5.89
N ILE A 142 -10.17 -21.17 -4.89
CA ILE A 142 -9.16 -20.08 -4.96
C ILE A 142 -7.74 -20.62 -5.15
N LYS A 143 -7.33 -21.63 -4.36
CA LYS A 143 -6.02 -22.26 -4.54
C LYS A 143 -5.84 -22.92 -5.90
N ALA A 144 -6.90 -23.51 -6.48
CA ALA A 144 -6.84 -24.15 -7.78
C ALA A 144 -6.75 -23.10 -8.90
N THR A 145 -7.62 -22.09 -8.87
CA THR A 145 -7.68 -20.99 -9.83
C THR A 145 -6.36 -20.23 -9.89
N LEU A 146 -5.74 -19.91 -8.74
CA LEU A 146 -4.46 -19.19 -8.71
C LEU A 146 -3.30 -20.01 -9.30
N LYS A 147 -3.36 -21.34 -9.25
CA LYS A 147 -2.33 -22.23 -9.80
C LYS A 147 -2.36 -22.34 -11.33
N GLU A 148 -3.45 -21.94 -11.98
CA GLU A 148 -3.55 -21.98 -13.43
C GLU A 148 -2.77 -20.86 -14.12
N SER A 149 -2.43 -19.80 -13.39
CA SER A 149 -1.50 -18.77 -13.89
C SER A 149 -0.07 -19.28 -13.79
N ASP A 150 0.73 -19.07 -14.83
CA ASP A 150 2.18 -19.34 -14.84
C ASP A 150 2.99 -18.12 -14.35
N CYS A 151 2.32 -17.03 -13.98
CA CYS A 151 2.94 -15.85 -13.41
C CYS A 151 3.65 -16.19 -12.09
N ASN A 152 4.84 -15.63 -11.85
CA ASN A 152 5.53 -15.79 -10.56
C ASN A 152 4.71 -15.14 -9.43
N LYS A 153 4.07 -14.00 -9.74
CA LYS A 153 3.14 -13.30 -8.86
C LYS A 153 1.80 -13.11 -9.57
N VAL A 154 0.72 -13.62 -8.97
CA VAL A 154 -0.64 -13.47 -9.51
C VAL A 154 -1.60 -13.03 -8.40
N LEU A 155 -2.52 -12.13 -8.74
CA LEU A 155 -3.55 -11.69 -7.81
C LEU A 155 -4.78 -12.60 -7.86
N GLY A 156 -5.43 -12.78 -6.73
CA GLY A 156 -6.70 -13.51 -6.58
C GLY A 156 -7.76 -12.65 -5.95
N ALA A 157 -9.01 -12.81 -6.37
CA ALA A 157 -10.16 -12.25 -5.69
C ALA A 157 -11.26 -13.30 -5.53
N TYR A 158 -11.88 -13.27 -4.36
CA TYR A 158 -13.14 -13.93 -4.09
C TYR A 158 -14.17 -12.87 -3.73
N TYR A 159 -15.27 -12.83 -4.48
CA TYR A 159 -16.33 -11.85 -4.28
C TYR A 159 -17.68 -12.52 -4.06
N ASP A 160 -18.26 -12.31 -2.89
CA ASP A 160 -19.48 -12.99 -2.46
C ASP A 160 -20.49 -12.02 -1.86
N MET A 161 -21.53 -11.73 -2.63
CA MET A 161 -22.59 -10.79 -2.27
C MET A 161 -22.10 -9.42 -1.74
N GLY A 162 -21.00 -8.89 -2.29
CA GLY A 162 -20.39 -7.66 -1.80
C GLY A 162 -19.18 -7.85 -0.90
N ARG A 163 -18.98 -9.03 -0.32
CA ARG A 163 -17.80 -9.31 0.50
C ARG A 163 -16.61 -9.60 -0.41
N LEU A 164 -15.55 -8.83 -0.27
CA LEU A 164 -14.34 -8.98 -1.06
C LEU A 164 -13.25 -9.65 -0.23
N PHE A 165 -12.53 -10.58 -0.86
CA PHE A 165 -11.33 -11.18 -0.32
C PHE A 165 -10.26 -11.18 -1.41
N LEU A 166 -9.17 -10.44 -1.21
CA LEU A 166 -8.02 -10.34 -2.08
C LEU A 166 -6.86 -11.22 -1.60
N PHE A 167 -6.24 -11.90 -2.54
CA PHE A 167 -5.12 -12.82 -2.33
C PHE A 167 -4.00 -12.49 -3.31
N LYS A 168 -2.79 -12.91 -2.99
CA LYS A 168 -1.65 -12.94 -3.90
C LYS A 168 -0.97 -14.29 -3.81
N ARG A 169 -0.61 -14.88 -4.94
CA ARG A 169 0.29 -16.03 -4.99
C ARG A 169 1.68 -15.54 -5.37
N ILE A 170 2.70 -15.96 -4.64
CA ILE A 170 4.11 -15.70 -4.95
C ILE A 170 4.81 -17.07 -4.97
N GLY A 171 5.32 -17.48 -6.15
CA GLY A 171 5.80 -18.84 -6.31
C GLY A 171 4.70 -19.87 -6.00
N SER A 172 4.93 -20.82 -5.10
CA SER A 172 3.93 -21.82 -4.71
C SER A 172 3.01 -21.38 -3.57
N GLU A 173 3.33 -20.28 -2.88
CA GLU A 173 2.66 -19.86 -1.66
C GLU A 173 1.58 -18.81 -1.94
N ILE A 174 0.50 -18.85 -1.16
CA ILE A 174 -0.63 -17.93 -1.27
C ILE A 174 -0.75 -17.15 0.03
N PHE A 175 -1.03 -15.85 -0.11
CA PHE A 175 -1.20 -14.92 1.00
C PHE A 175 -2.46 -14.09 0.76
N ARG A 176 -3.03 -13.51 1.82
CA ARG A 176 -3.93 -12.36 1.69
C ARG A 176 -3.14 -11.20 1.10
N LEU A 177 -3.80 -10.37 0.28
CA LEU A 177 -3.17 -9.19 -0.31
C LEU A 177 -2.73 -8.22 0.79
N ASP A 178 -3.61 -8.00 1.78
CA ASP A 178 -3.28 -7.29 3.02
C ASP A 178 -2.42 -8.19 3.91
N ASN A 179 -1.15 -7.80 4.06
CA ASN A 179 -0.18 -8.56 4.85
C ASN A 179 -0.61 -8.73 6.31
N ALA A 180 -1.35 -7.77 6.88
CA ALA A 180 -1.81 -7.82 8.27
C ALA A 180 -2.81 -8.96 8.54
N LYS A 181 -3.32 -9.61 7.48
CA LYS A 181 -4.24 -10.74 7.55
C LYS A 181 -3.55 -12.09 7.38
N ASN A 182 -2.22 -12.13 7.33
CA ASN A 182 -1.44 -13.37 7.20
C ASN A 182 -0.76 -13.74 8.52
N PHE A 183 -1.09 -14.90 9.05
CA PHE A 183 -0.56 -15.46 10.30
C PHE A 183 0.06 -16.84 10.03
N PRO A 184 1.26 -16.90 9.42
CA PRO A 184 1.85 -18.15 8.94
C PRO A 184 2.16 -19.17 10.04
N SER A 185 2.22 -18.73 11.31
CA SER A 185 2.42 -19.60 12.47
C SER A 185 1.16 -20.37 12.90
N SER A 186 -0.04 -19.99 12.43
CA SER A 186 -1.27 -20.73 12.76
C SER A 186 -1.39 -22.00 11.91
N GLN A 187 -1.85 -23.08 12.54
CA GLN A 187 -2.12 -24.36 11.88
C GLN A 187 -3.48 -24.40 11.18
N ARG A 188 -4.39 -23.47 11.49
CA ARG A 188 -5.73 -23.39 10.90
C ARG A 188 -5.75 -22.39 9.75
N ILE A 189 -6.26 -22.81 8.59
CA ILE A 189 -6.27 -21.99 7.37
C ILE A 189 -7.11 -20.72 7.58
N LEU A 190 -8.25 -20.84 8.25
CA LEU A 190 -9.10 -19.71 8.56
C LEU A 190 -8.39 -18.62 9.38
N GLU A 191 -7.56 -19.00 10.36
CA GLU A 191 -6.75 -18.08 11.16
C GLU A 191 -5.51 -17.59 10.38
N GLN A 192 -4.85 -18.50 9.66
CA GLN A 192 -3.66 -18.23 8.84
C GLN A 192 -3.90 -17.10 7.84
N TYR A 193 -5.11 -16.99 7.31
CA TYR A 193 -5.48 -15.98 6.31
C TYR A 193 -6.60 -15.04 6.75
N GLN A 194 -6.99 -15.07 8.03
CA GLN A 194 -8.10 -14.28 8.60
C GLN A 194 -9.33 -14.27 7.68
N LEU A 195 -9.79 -15.45 7.26
CA LEU A 195 -10.84 -15.57 6.24
C LEU A 195 -12.22 -15.10 6.72
N GLU A 196 -12.36 -14.74 7.99
CA GLU A 196 -13.55 -14.09 8.53
C GLU A 196 -13.59 -12.58 8.20
N ILE A 197 -12.46 -11.99 7.79
CA ILE A 197 -12.31 -10.54 7.60
C ILE A 197 -12.18 -10.17 6.12
N THR A 198 -13.18 -9.47 5.62
CA THR A 198 -13.23 -8.95 4.24
C THR A 198 -12.22 -7.83 3.99
N ASP A 199 -11.81 -7.66 2.74
CA ASP A 199 -10.99 -6.55 2.28
C ASP A 199 -11.85 -5.35 1.84
N PRO A 200 -11.39 -4.12 2.12
CA PRO A 200 -12.03 -2.93 1.58
C PRO A 200 -11.75 -2.77 0.08
N TYR A 201 -12.72 -2.24 -0.66
CA TYR A 201 -12.64 -2.13 -2.13
C TYR A 201 -11.53 -1.23 -2.67
N TYR A 202 -11.03 -0.27 -1.87
CA TYR A 202 -9.93 0.59 -2.32
C TYR A 202 -8.60 -0.16 -2.48
N LEU A 203 -8.49 -1.40 -1.96
CA LEU A 203 -7.33 -2.26 -2.15
C LEU A 203 -7.31 -2.98 -3.50
N ILE A 204 -8.39 -2.93 -4.28
CA ILE A 204 -8.40 -3.51 -5.62
C ILE A 204 -7.40 -2.70 -6.47
N PRO A 205 -6.33 -3.32 -6.99
CA PRO A 205 -5.35 -2.61 -7.77
C PRO A 205 -5.89 -2.24 -9.16
N ASP A 206 -5.38 -1.15 -9.70
CA ASP A 206 -5.58 -0.81 -11.11
C ASP A 206 -4.72 -1.70 -12.04
N HIS A 207 -4.96 -1.60 -13.34
CA HIS A 207 -4.27 -2.38 -14.35
C HIS A 207 -2.74 -2.18 -14.34
N GLN A 208 -2.25 -0.96 -14.09
CA GLN A 208 -0.80 -0.70 -14.04
C GLN A 208 -0.17 -1.37 -12.82
N GLN A 209 -0.84 -1.31 -11.67
CA GLN A 209 -0.41 -1.99 -10.45
C GLN A 209 -0.41 -3.52 -10.64
N LEU A 210 -1.40 -4.09 -11.34
CA LEU A 210 -1.42 -5.52 -11.67
C LEU A 210 -0.25 -5.94 -12.56
N LEU A 211 0.09 -5.12 -13.58
CA LEU A 211 1.24 -5.37 -14.43
C LEU A 211 2.56 -5.31 -13.65
N LYS A 212 2.70 -4.34 -12.75
CA LYS A 212 3.87 -4.22 -11.85
C LYS A 212 4.02 -5.45 -10.95
N VAL A 213 2.91 -5.94 -10.39
CA VAL A 213 2.89 -7.16 -9.56
C VAL A 213 3.37 -8.38 -10.35
N ASN A 214 2.92 -8.56 -11.60
CA ASN A 214 3.30 -9.71 -12.42
C ASN A 214 4.71 -9.59 -13.01
N SER A 215 5.15 -8.37 -13.31
CA SER A 215 6.42 -8.20 -13.98
C SER A 215 7.57 -8.76 -13.12
N GLU A 216 8.40 -9.62 -13.71
CA GLU A 216 9.76 -9.87 -13.25
C GLU A 216 10.62 -8.58 -13.22
N LEU A 217 10.02 -7.43 -13.52
CA LEU A 217 10.57 -6.07 -13.59
C LEU A 217 10.33 -5.22 -12.33
N THR A 218 10.04 -5.78 -11.16
CA THR A 218 10.74 -5.20 -10.00
C THR A 218 12.18 -5.63 -10.10
N SER A 219 12.94 -4.89 -10.90
CA SER A 219 14.39 -5.01 -10.93
C SER A 219 14.91 -5.12 -9.51
N LEU A 220 15.73 -6.14 -9.25
CA LEU A 220 16.62 -6.17 -8.08
C LEU A 220 17.37 -4.83 -7.93
N ASP A 221 17.55 -4.10 -9.03
CA ASP A 221 18.10 -2.75 -9.07
C ASP A 221 17.13 -1.72 -8.46
N PRO A 222 17.43 -1.17 -7.26
CA PRO A 222 16.58 -0.19 -6.61
C PRO A 222 16.53 1.16 -7.35
N SER A 223 17.49 1.43 -8.25
CA SER A 223 17.58 2.72 -8.98
C SER A 223 16.47 2.95 -10.01
N LYS A 224 15.73 1.90 -10.37
CA LYS A 224 14.65 1.97 -11.36
C LYS A 224 13.27 1.96 -10.74
N LYS A 225 13.17 2.01 -9.41
CA LYS A 225 11.89 2.00 -8.72
C LYS A 225 11.20 3.34 -8.84
N PHE A 226 9.91 3.31 -9.13
CA PHE A 226 8.97 4.42 -8.98
C PHE A 226 8.23 4.29 -7.65
N ILE A 227 7.55 5.36 -7.22
CA ILE A 227 6.76 5.34 -5.98
C ILE A 227 5.70 4.24 -5.97
N GLU A 228 5.14 3.85 -7.13
CA GLU A 228 4.13 2.80 -7.18
C GLU A 228 4.69 1.38 -7.05
N ASP A 229 6.02 1.24 -7.13
CA ASP A 229 6.73 -0.04 -6.93
C ASP A 229 7.04 -0.31 -5.45
N LEU A 230 6.75 0.66 -4.57
CA LEU A 230 6.96 0.56 -3.13
C LEU A 230 5.73 -0.02 -2.42
N ASP A 231 5.99 -0.86 -1.41
CA ASP A 231 4.97 -1.49 -0.59
C ASP A 231 4.25 -0.47 0.30
N VAL A 232 2.92 -0.56 0.36
CA VAL A 232 2.11 0.30 1.23
C VAL A 232 1.96 -0.34 2.61
N ILE A 233 2.17 0.46 3.65
CA ILE A 233 1.99 0.09 5.06
C ILE A 233 0.51 0.26 5.41
N PHE A 234 -0.17 -0.86 5.64
CA PHE A 234 -1.61 -0.87 5.94
C PHE A 234 -1.93 -0.80 7.44
N THR A 235 -1.04 -1.32 8.30
CA THR A 235 -1.19 -1.26 9.76
C THR A 235 0.18 -1.28 10.45
N MET A 236 0.27 -0.64 11.61
CA MET A 236 1.39 -0.76 12.54
C MET A 236 1.67 -2.18 13.06
N ASN A 237 0.72 -3.10 12.89
CA ASN A 237 0.87 -4.50 13.26
C ASN A 237 1.54 -5.35 12.18
N ASP A 238 1.96 -4.74 11.07
CA ASP A 238 2.75 -5.44 10.05
C ASP A 238 4.11 -5.88 10.65
N GLU A 239 4.26 -7.19 10.83
CA GLU A 239 5.48 -7.81 11.35
C GLU A 239 6.71 -7.46 10.51
N SER A 240 6.56 -7.20 9.20
CA SER A 240 7.69 -6.83 8.34
C SER A 240 8.28 -5.47 8.68
N ILE A 241 7.43 -4.51 9.07
CA ILE A 241 7.84 -3.17 9.46
C ILE A 241 8.36 -3.17 10.89
N LYS A 242 7.70 -3.89 11.81
CA LYS A 242 8.22 -4.10 13.17
C LYS A 242 9.60 -4.74 13.13
N SER A 243 9.80 -5.74 12.28
CA SER A 243 11.10 -6.37 12.06
C SER A 243 12.12 -5.38 11.48
N SER A 244 11.72 -4.60 10.47
CA SER A 244 12.57 -3.56 9.87
C SER A 244 13.03 -2.52 10.91
N LEU A 245 12.11 -2.04 11.76
CA LEU A 245 12.44 -1.16 12.88
C LEU A 245 13.38 -1.83 13.89
N ALA A 246 13.06 -3.06 14.30
CA ALA A 246 13.88 -3.78 15.27
C ALA A 246 15.32 -3.96 14.76
N ASN A 247 15.49 -4.18 13.45
CA ASN A 247 16.81 -4.27 12.83
C ASN A 247 17.52 -2.90 12.77
N ILE A 248 16.82 -1.81 12.46
CA ILE A 248 17.38 -0.45 12.55
C ILE A 248 17.85 -0.16 13.97
N LEU A 249 17.05 -0.49 14.99
CA LEU A 249 17.40 -0.26 16.39
C LEU A 249 18.62 -1.09 16.83
N LYS A 250 18.70 -2.35 16.38
CA LYS A 250 19.91 -3.18 16.59
C LYS A 250 21.12 -2.59 15.87
N GLY A 251 20.95 -2.05 14.66
CA GLY A 251 22.00 -1.35 13.91
C GLY A 251 22.54 -0.14 14.69
N LEU A 252 21.64 0.71 15.19
CA LEU A 252 21.96 1.85 16.05
C LEU A 252 22.76 1.41 17.29
N ASP A 253 22.29 0.38 18.00
CA ASP A 253 22.95 -0.14 19.21
C ASP A 253 24.35 -0.69 18.91
N SER A 254 24.51 -1.42 17.79
CA SER A 254 25.78 -2.03 17.37
C SER A 254 26.92 -1.03 17.15
N VAL A 255 26.59 0.24 16.87
CA VAL A 255 27.55 1.33 16.70
C VAL A 255 27.49 2.37 17.83
N SER A 256 26.81 2.05 18.93
CA SER A 256 26.63 2.91 20.10
C SER A 256 25.94 4.25 19.79
N LEU A 257 24.98 4.22 18.86
CA LEU A 257 24.10 5.33 18.50
C LEU A 257 22.64 5.05 18.93
N PHE A 258 22.38 4.11 19.82
CA PHE A 258 21.07 3.95 20.47
C PHE A 258 20.85 5.03 21.55
N ASN A 259 20.88 6.29 21.12
CA ASN A 259 20.81 7.50 21.95
C ASN A 259 20.19 8.66 21.14
N GLU A 260 20.10 9.84 21.75
CA GLU A 260 19.53 11.03 21.11
C GLU A 260 20.16 11.35 19.74
N GLU A 261 21.47 11.18 19.59
CA GLU A 261 22.18 11.43 18.33
C GLU A 261 21.71 10.50 17.21
N GLY A 262 21.65 9.19 17.45
CA GLY A 262 21.17 8.25 16.44
C GLY A 262 19.68 8.41 16.10
N TYR A 263 18.86 8.83 17.07
CA TYR A 263 17.45 9.16 16.79
C TYR A 263 17.31 10.39 15.90
N HIS A 264 18.16 11.41 16.06
CA HIS A 264 18.18 12.54 15.14
C HIS A 264 18.53 12.10 13.71
N ILE A 265 19.51 11.19 13.54
CA ILE A 265 19.83 10.61 12.22
C ILE A 265 18.60 9.92 11.64
N LEU A 266 17.90 9.11 12.42
CA LEU A 266 16.67 8.45 11.99
C LEU A 266 15.61 9.43 11.52
N ILE A 267 15.31 10.47 12.30
CA ILE A 267 14.33 11.50 11.95
C ILE A 267 14.71 12.21 10.64
N GLN A 268 15.99 12.55 10.46
CA GLN A 268 16.46 13.16 9.22
C GLN A 268 16.30 12.23 8.02
N MET A 269 16.65 10.95 8.18
CA MET A 269 16.49 9.93 7.13
C MET A 269 15.01 9.69 6.76
N LEU A 270 14.10 9.72 7.73
CA LEU A 270 12.65 9.66 7.49
C LEU A 270 12.19 10.88 6.67
N ALA A 271 12.60 12.08 7.08
CA ALA A 271 12.18 13.32 6.41
C ALA A 271 12.68 13.41 4.96
N ILE A 272 13.93 13.00 4.68
CA ILE A 272 14.45 13.00 3.31
C ILE A 272 13.81 11.91 2.45
N LYS A 273 13.44 10.76 3.03
CA LYS A 273 12.70 9.71 2.31
C LYS A 273 11.31 10.21 1.89
N ILE A 274 10.58 10.83 2.82
CA ILE A 274 9.27 11.42 2.52
C ILE A 274 9.40 12.52 1.45
N PHE A 275 10.44 13.34 1.54
CA PHE A 275 10.74 14.33 0.51
C PHE A 275 10.93 13.69 -0.87
N ASP A 276 11.80 12.68 -0.96
CA ASP A 276 12.12 11.99 -2.20
C ASP A 276 10.87 11.38 -2.84
N GLU A 277 10.06 10.68 -2.05
CA GLU A 277 8.77 10.12 -2.52
C GLU A 277 7.82 11.21 -3.02
N LYS A 278 7.68 12.33 -2.30
CA LYS A 278 6.82 13.45 -2.69
C LYS A 278 7.28 14.06 -4.02
N GLN A 279 8.59 14.23 -4.21
CA GLN A 279 9.14 14.73 -5.47
C GLN A 279 8.97 13.74 -6.62
N ALA A 280 9.18 12.45 -6.35
CA ALA A 280 8.98 11.40 -7.34
C ALA A 280 7.53 11.30 -7.82
N GLU A 281 6.56 11.42 -6.90
CA GLU A 281 5.13 11.45 -7.23
C GLU A 281 4.77 12.70 -8.05
N LEU A 282 5.27 13.87 -7.67
CA LEU A 282 5.00 15.13 -8.38
C LEU A 282 5.58 15.19 -9.79
N HIS A 283 6.73 14.56 -10.02
CA HIS A 283 7.48 14.65 -11.27
C HIS A 283 7.46 13.36 -12.10
N GLY A 284 6.89 12.27 -11.58
CA GLY A 284 6.91 10.96 -12.23
C GLY A 284 8.33 10.41 -12.40
N SER A 285 9.22 10.67 -11.43
CA SER A 285 10.62 10.23 -11.48
C SER A 285 10.85 8.96 -10.65
N ASN A 286 12.03 8.37 -10.81
CA ASN A 286 12.50 7.30 -9.96
C ASN A 286 12.78 7.77 -8.52
N ILE A 287 12.73 6.83 -7.58
CA ILE A 287 13.10 7.00 -6.18
C ILE A 287 14.62 6.95 -6.07
N GLU A 288 15.22 7.98 -5.49
CA GLU A 288 16.67 8.07 -5.27
C GLU A 288 17.05 7.62 -3.84
N PHE A 289 16.07 7.57 -2.93
CA PHE A 289 16.23 7.01 -1.58
C PHE A 289 16.27 5.48 -1.63
N TYR A 290 17.47 4.95 -1.91
CA TYR A 290 17.74 3.52 -1.87
C TYR A 290 19.20 3.25 -1.51
N ILE A 291 19.51 1.99 -1.22
CA ILE A 291 20.85 1.45 -1.08
C ILE A 291 20.94 0.07 -1.75
N ARG A 292 22.04 -0.18 -2.43
CA ARG A 292 22.36 -1.48 -3.05
C ARG A 292 23.17 -2.37 -2.10
N GLU A 293 23.21 -3.67 -2.35
CA GLU A 293 23.95 -4.61 -1.49
C GLU A 293 25.45 -4.31 -1.46
N GLU A 294 26.02 -3.93 -2.61
CA GLU A 294 27.42 -3.48 -2.72
C GLU A 294 27.68 -2.18 -1.95
N GLU A 295 26.68 -1.29 -1.85
CA GLU A 295 26.79 -0.04 -1.09
C GLU A 295 26.64 -0.30 0.42
N HIS A 296 25.91 -1.35 0.83
CA HIS A 296 25.64 -1.68 2.25
C HIS A 296 26.79 -2.45 2.92
N THR A 297 27.57 -3.22 2.17
CA THR A 297 28.62 -4.13 2.70
C THR A 297 30.00 -3.47 2.90
N PHE A 298 30.06 -2.14 2.87
CA PHE A 298 31.30 -1.36 2.92
C PHE A 298 32.08 -1.51 4.24
N LYS A 299 33.42 -1.44 4.16
CA LYS A 299 34.31 -1.47 5.34
C LYS A 299 34.93 -0.11 5.63
N LYS A 300 35.21 0.68 4.59
CA LYS A 300 35.83 2.01 4.66
C LYS A 300 35.01 3.00 3.85
N LEU A 301 34.97 4.25 4.31
CA LEU A 301 34.24 5.31 3.62
C LEU A 301 34.83 5.67 2.25
N ALA A 302 36.11 5.39 1.99
CA ALA A 302 36.75 5.69 0.71
C ALA A 302 36.31 4.75 -0.44
N GLU A 303 35.53 3.71 -0.16
CA GLU A 303 35.03 2.78 -1.17
C GLU A 303 34.05 3.47 -2.12
N LYS A 304 34.17 3.18 -3.43
CA LYS A 304 33.40 3.88 -4.47
C LYS A 304 31.89 3.71 -4.30
N ASP A 305 31.44 2.52 -3.93
CA ASP A 305 30.02 2.20 -3.86
C ASP A 305 29.33 2.99 -2.74
N ILE A 306 29.88 2.99 -1.52
CA ILE A 306 29.34 3.80 -0.43
C ILE A 306 29.42 5.30 -0.71
N GLN A 307 30.44 5.77 -1.44
CA GLN A 307 30.51 7.17 -1.88
C GLN A 307 29.38 7.55 -2.86
N ASN A 308 28.93 6.62 -3.71
CA ASN A 308 27.76 6.84 -4.56
C ASN A 308 26.48 7.00 -3.72
N PHE A 309 26.29 6.12 -2.73
CA PHE A 309 25.18 6.23 -1.78
C PHE A 309 25.20 7.57 -1.03
N ILE A 310 26.35 7.95 -0.44
CA ILE A 310 26.51 9.22 0.29
C ILE A 310 26.14 10.40 -0.62
N SER A 311 26.71 10.45 -1.83
CA SER A 311 26.46 11.54 -2.78
C SER A 311 24.98 11.66 -3.15
N ARG A 312 24.31 10.51 -3.35
CA ARG A 312 22.88 10.44 -3.67
C ARG A 312 22.02 10.97 -2.51
N ILE A 313 22.25 10.47 -1.30
CA ILE A 313 21.47 10.87 -0.12
C ILE A 313 21.76 12.34 0.29
N GLU A 314 22.99 12.82 0.18
CA GLU A 314 23.33 14.22 0.41
C GLU A 314 22.63 15.17 -0.57
N SER A 315 22.46 14.76 -1.82
CA SER A 315 21.71 15.51 -2.82
C SER A 315 20.24 15.67 -2.42
N ILE A 316 19.59 14.57 -2.01
CA ILE A 316 18.21 14.59 -1.51
C ILE A 316 18.13 15.49 -0.27
N PHE A 317 19.06 15.33 0.69
CA PHE A 317 19.11 16.12 1.91
C PHE A 317 19.19 17.62 1.62
N LYS A 318 20.07 18.04 0.71
CA LYS A 318 20.24 19.45 0.33
C LYS A 318 18.96 20.05 -0.26
N ASN A 319 18.19 19.27 -1.01
CA ASN A 319 16.93 19.71 -1.58
C ASN A 319 15.82 19.76 -0.51
N ALA A 320 15.69 18.71 0.30
CA ALA A 320 14.72 18.62 1.38
C ALA A 320 14.89 19.72 2.44
N LYS A 321 16.15 20.12 2.73
CA LYS A 321 16.48 21.17 3.70
C LYS A 321 15.83 22.52 3.40
N LYS A 322 15.49 22.80 2.14
CA LYS A 322 14.79 24.03 1.74
C LYS A 322 13.38 24.10 2.32
N TYR A 323 12.76 22.94 2.54
CA TYR A 323 11.38 22.78 3.00
C TYR A 323 11.32 22.48 4.51
N TYR A 324 12.16 21.57 5.00
CA TYR A 324 12.07 21.05 6.38
C TYR A 324 13.18 21.60 7.28
N LYS A 325 13.22 22.92 7.45
CA LYS A 325 14.32 23.62 8.14
C LYS A 325 14.51 23.20 9.60
N ASN A 326 13.45 22.92 10.36
CA ASN A 326 13.60 22.51 11.75
C ASN A 326 14.24 21.11 11.86
N ILE A 327 13.92 20.20 10.94
CA ILE A 327 14.44 18.83 10.95
C ILE A 327 15.86 18.79 10.36
N LEU A 328 16.10 19.47 9.25
CA LEU A 328 17.31 19.37 8.42
C LEU A 328 18.24 20.60 8.52
N GLY A 329 17.90 21.56 9.36
CA GLY A 329 18.64 22.81 9.57
C GLY A 329 20.05 22.56 10.08
N GLU A 330 20.17 21.75 11.12
CA GLU A 330 21.42 21.21 11.62
C GLU A 330 21.72 19.87 10.93
N ASN A 331 22.90 19.70 10.36
CA ASN A 331 23.28 18.42 9.77
C ASN A 331 23.68 17.45 10.89
N LYS A 332 22.77 16.55 11.30
CA LYS A 332 23.05 15.56 12.37
C LYS A 332 23.72 14.30 11.81
N VAL A 333 23.55 14.02 10.52
CA VAL A 333 24.33 13.00 9.81
C VAL A 333 25.69 13.60 9.41
N ASP A 334 26.77 13.15 10.06
CA ASP A 334 28.14 13.43 9.62
C ASP A 334 28.58 12.35 8.63
N TRP A 335 28.59 12.68 7.34
CA TRP A 335 28.97 11.78 6.25
C TRP A 335 30.45 11.40 6.25
N LYS A 336 31.28 12.01 7.12
CA LYS A 336 32.67 11.60 7.37
C LYS A 336 32.79 10.63 8.55
N ASN A 337 31.75 10.47 9.35
CA ASN A 337 31.70 9.55 10.47
C ASN A 337 31.12 8.20 10.02
N ILE A 338 31.96 7.16 10.05
CA ILE A 338 31.58 5.82 9.58
C ILE A 338 30.37 5.25 10.32
N ARG A 339 30.17 5.62 11.60
CA ARG A 339 29.02 5.16 12.39
C ARG A 339 27.71 5.77 11.88
N HIS A 340 27.72 7.04 11.51
CA HIS A 340 26.54 7.75 10.99
C HIS A 340 26.18 7.22 9.60
N VAL A 341 27.18 7.01 8.75
CA VAL A 341 26.99 6.43 7.41
C VAL A 341 26.41 5.02 7.49
N ARG A 342 26.89 4.17 8.42
CA ARG A 342 26.33 2.82 8.64
C ARG A 342 24.86 2.88 9.05
N VAL A 343 24.52 3.74 10.01
CA VAL A 343 23.13 3.91 10.44
C VAL A 343 22.26 4.42 9.30
N ALA A 344 22.70 5.42 8.54
CA ALA A 344 21.96 5.92 7.38
C ALA A 344 21.76 4.82 6.32
N ALA A 345 22.79 4.02 6.06
CA ALA A 345 22.73 2.87 5.15
C ALA A 345 21.74 1.80 5.64
N ASP A 346 21.75 1.45 6.92
CA ASP A 346 20.82 0.49 7.52
C ASP A 346 19.37 0.99 7.44
N ILE A 347 19.13 2.26 7.75
CA ILE A 347 17.81 2.89 7.64
C ILE A 347 17.32 2.83 6.19
N ALA A 348 18.17 3.20 5.23
CA ALA A 348 17.85 3.12 3.81
C ALA A 348 17.51 1.69 3.39
N CYS A 349 18.32 0.70 3.79
CA CYS A 349 18.13 -0.71 3.46
C CYS A 349 16.77 -1.25 3.93
N HIS A 350 16.38 -0.90 5.15
CA HIS A 350 15.13 -1.37 5.75
C HIS A 350 13.90 -0.61 5.26
N PHE A 351 14.01 0.69 5.00
CA PHE A 351 12.86 1.51 4.61
C PHE A 351 12.67 1.69 3.10
N GLN A 352 13.68 1.44 2.26
CA GLN A 352 13.58 1.67 0.81
C GLN A 352 12.46 0.91 0.10
N ARG A 353 11.95 -0.18 0.69
CA ARG A 353 10.88 -0.99 0.08
C ARG A 353 9.48 -0.42 0.31
N TYR A 354 9.31 0.42 1.33
CA TYR A 354 8.00 0.89 1.75
C TYR A 354 7.75 2.31 1.22
N SER A 355 6.54 2.62 0.76
CA SER A 355 6.13 4.00 0.51
C SER A 355 5.63 4.60 1.80
N PHE A 356 6.21 5.72 2.23
CA PHE A 356 5.69 6.45 3.38
C PHE A 356 4.56 7.41 2.99
N MET A 357 4.60 7.97 1.79
CA MET A 357 3.55 8.88 1.29
C MET A 357 2.20 8.19 1.08
N ARG A 358 2.22 6.97 0.52
CA ARG A 358 0.99 6.21 0.19
C ARG A 358 0.47 5.38 1.37
N SER A 359 1.27 5.28 2.43
CA SER A 359 0.92 4.59 3.67
C SER A 359 -0.03 5.39 4.54
N ARG A 360 -0.75 4.70 5.41
CA ARG A 360 -1.66 5.37 6.35
C ARG A 360 -0.88 6.25 7.32
N LYS A 361 -1.20 7.54 7.32
CA LYS A 361 -0.53 8.59 8.12
C LYS A 361 -0.48 8.27 9.62
N SER A 362 -1.58 7.76 10.16
CA SER A 362 -1.68 7.35 11.58
C SER A 362 -0.72 6.23 11.96
N ASP A 363 -0.42 5.32 11.05
CA ASP A 363 0.45 4.17 11.31
C ASP A 363 1.91 4.60 11.35
N LEU A 364 2.38 5.38 10.38
CA LEU A 364 3.74 5.94 10.41
C LEU A 364 3.98 6.88 11.60
N TYR A 365 2.98 7.68 11.96
CA TYR A 365 3.05 8.48 13.17
C TYR A 365 3.23 7.59 14.40
N GLN A 366 2.40 6.57 14.59
CA GLN A 366 2.56 5.65 15.72
C GLN A 366 3.91 4.91 15.69
N LEU A 367 4.38 4.51 14.50
CA LEU A 367 5.68 3.87 14.29
C LEU A 367 6.82 4.66 14.89
N VAL A 368 6.83 5.95 14.57
CA VAL A 368 7.91 6.86 14.91
C VAL A 368 7.73 7.35 16.36
N PHE A 369 6.54 7.78 16.73
CA PHE A 369 6.34 8.43 18.02
C PHE A 369 6.21 7.46 19.19
N TYR A 370 5.60 6.28 19.03
CA TYR A 370 5.50 5.30 20.12
C TYR A 370 6.87 4.73 20.51
N ASN A 371 7.72 4.48 19.51
CA ASN A 371 9.03 3.87 19.75
C ASN A 371 10.12 4.90 20.10
N PHE A 372 10.02 6.14 19.60
CA PHE A 372 11.12 7.10 19.67
C PHE A 372 10.82 8.34 20.52
N ALA A 373 9.58 8.83 20.58
CA ALA A 373 9.29 10.07 21.32
C ALA A 373 9.56 9.94 22.82
N THR A 374 9.42 8.74 23.38
CA THR A 374 9.76 8.44 24.78
C THR A 374 11.24 8.63 25.09
N LYS A 375 12.13 8.54 24.10
CA LYS A 375 13.58 8.74 24.26
C LYS A 375 14.01 10.21 24.20
N PHE A 376 13.17 11.06 23.62
CA PHE A 376 13.36 12.52 23.61
C PHE A 376 12.77 13.20 24.85
N LYS A 377 11.93 12.51 25.62
CA LYS A 377 11.44 13.01 26.90
C LYS A 377 12.59 13.03 27.90
N LYS A 378 12.92 14.23 28.38
CA LYS A 378 13.79 14.40 29.54
C LYS A 378 12.94 14.15 30.78
N ASP A 379 13.28 13.13 31.57
CA ASP A 379 12.61 12.81 32.85
C ASP A 379 12.58 14.02 33.81
N GLU A 380 13.51 14.96 33.65
CA GLU A 380 13.67 16.14 34.50
C GLU A 380 12.66 17.28 34.23
N ASN A 381 12.00 17.33 33.06
CA ASN A 381 11.20 18.50 32.64
C ASN A 381 9.68 18.37 32.86
N ALA A 382 9.18 17.28 33.49
CA ALA A 382 7.74 17.06 33.70
C ALA A 382 6.88 17.34 32.44
N GLN A 383 7.37 16.93 31.26
CA GLN A 383 6.68 17.14 29.99
C GLN A 383 5.49 16.18 29.86
N PHE A 384 4.28 16.71 30.01
CA PHE A 384 3.04 15.94 29.83
C PHE A 384 2.55 16.07 28.38
N LEU A 385 2.41 14.92 27.70
CA LEU A 385 1.69 14.88 26.41
C LEU A 385 0.20 14.91 26.70
N THR A 386 -0.53 15.79 26.02
CA THR A 386 -1.99 15.81 26.11
C THR A 386 -2.56 14.52 25.47
N PRO A 387 -3.38 13.74 26.18
CA PRO A 387 -4.00 12.54 25.60
C PRO A 387 -4.83 12.88 24.35
N ILE A 388 -4.66 12.11 23.27
CA ILE A 388 -5.39 12.29 22.00
C ILE A 388 -6.91 12.45 22.18
N PRO A 389 -7.62 11.69 23.07
CA PRO A 389 -9.05 11.91 23.26
C PRO A 389 -9.42 13.32 23.74
N ILE A 390 -8.56 13.96 24.54
CA ILE A 390 -8.77 15.34 25.01
C ILE A 390 -8.53 16.32 23.86
N ILE A 391 -7.49 16.08 23.05
CA ILE A 391 -7.19 16.90 21.87
C ILE A 391 -8.37 16.86 20.89
N ASN A 392 -8.85 15.67 20.55
CA ASN A 392 -10.00 15.50 19.66
C ASN A 392 -11.23 16.25 20.19
N PHE A 393 -11.56 16.09 21.47
CA PHE A 393 -12.69 16.80 22.08
C PHE A 393 -12.58 18.32 21.93
N LEU A 394 -11.40 18.90 22.19
CA LEU A 394 -11.18 20.34 22.08
C LEU A 394 -11.19 20.83 20.64
N VAL A 395 -10.56 20.10 19.72
CA VAL A 395 -10.55 20.45 18.29
C VAL A 395 -11.96 20.35 17.70
N ASP A 396 -12.74 19.34 18.06
CA ASP A 396 -14.12 19.18 17.61
C ASP A 396 -15.03 20.30 18.15
N LEU A 397 -14.77 20.76 19.37
CA LEU A 397 -15.49 21.88 19.97
C LEU A 397 -15.17 23.21 19.26
N VAL A 398 -13.90 23.45 18.95
CA VAL A 398 -13.43 24.67 18.28
C VAL A 398 -13.80 24.66 16.78
N ASN A 399 -13.70 23.50 16.13
CA ASN A 399 -13.98 23.26 14.72
C ASN A 399 -13.38 24.31 13.76
N PRO A 400 -12.03 24.43 13.69
CA PRO A 400 -11.35 25.48 12.95
C PRO A 400 -11.70 25.47 11.44
N GLY A 401 -12.07 26.64 10.92
CA GLY A 401 -12.52 26.84 9.54
C GLY A 401 -11.40 27.03 8.51
N ARG A 402 -11.74 26.92 7.21
CA ARG A 402 -10.79 26.92 6.07
C ARG A 402 -9.73 28.03 6.06
N ARG A 403 -10.11 29.24 6.49
CA ARG A 403 -9.28 30.46 6.40
C ARG A 403 -8.80 30.92 7.76
N GLU A 404 -9.07 30.14 8.80
CA GLU A 404 -8.67 30.49 10.15
C GLU A 404 -7.22 30.10 10.38
N THR A 405 -6.62 30.76 11.35
CA THR A 405 -5.25 30.52 11.78
C THR A 405 -5.31 29.77 13.10
N VAL A 406 -4.59 28.64 13.18
CA VAL A 406 -4.47 27.87 14.41
C VAL A 406 -3.08 28.11 14.98
N CYS A 407 -3.02 28.54 16.23
CA CYS A 407 -1.78 28.84 16.92
C CYS A 407 -1.73 28.04 18.23
N ASP A 408 -0.71 27.20 18.36
CA ASP A 408 -0.39 26.49 19.60
C ASP A 408 0.93 27.05 20.18
N PRO A 409 0.87 27.85 21.27
CA PRO A 409 2.03 28.51 21.84
C PRO A 409 2.95 27.59 22.66
N CYS A 410 2.50 26.37 22.97
CA CYS A 410 3.27 25.36 23.71
C CYS A 410 3.08 24.00 23.05
N CYS A 411 3.46 23.91 21.78
CA CYS A 411 2.95 22.86 20.89
C CYS A 411 3.44 21.45 21.21
N GLY A 412 4.51 21.29 22.00
CA GLY A 412 5.12 20.00 22.25
C GLY A 412 5.42 19.29 20.94
N ILE A 413 4.89 18.08 20.76
CA ILE A 413 5.02 17.30 19.52
C ILE A 413 3.99 17.65 18.43
N GLY A 414 3.22 18.72 18.60
CA GLY A 414 2.34 19.28 17.56
C GLY A 414 1.00 18.56 17.37
N ASP A 415 0.53 17.80 18.35
CA ASP A 415 -0.70 17.00 18.19
C ASP A 415 -1.98 17.84 18.02
N PHE A 416 -2.09 19.00 18.67
CA PHE A 416 -3.22 19.91 18.44
C PHE A 416 -3.26 20.41 16.99
N LEU A 417 -2.10 20.73 16.42
CA LEU A 417 -1.98 21.22 15.05
C LEU A 417 -2.29 20.10 14.05
N SER A 418 -1.75 18.90 14.27
CA SER A 418 -1.96 17.76 13.38
C SER A 418 -3.41 17.29 13.39
N VAL A 419 -4.05 17.19 14.56
CA VAL A 419 -5.47 16.84 14.70
C VAL A 419 -6.36 17.93 14.09
N SER A 420 -6.06 19.21 14.33
CA SER A 420 -6.80 20.32 13.69
C SER A 420 -6.75 20.21 12.17
N TYR A 421 -5.58 19.95 11.59
CA TYR A 421 -5.43 19.78 10.16
C TYR A 421 -6.23 18.58 9.63
N VAL A 422 -6.11 17.41 10.29
CA VAL A 422 -6.78 16.18 9.89
C VAL A 422 -8.31 16.30 10.00
N ASN A 423 -8.84 16.82 11.12
CA ASN A 423 -10.28 17.00 11.34
C ASN A 423 -10.89 18.03 10.39
N SER A 424 -10.09 18.95 9.86
CA SER A 424 -10.55 19.89 8.84
C SER A 424 -10.91 19.20 7.51
N GLU A 425 -10.49 17.95 7.26
CA GLU A 425 -10.65 17.24 5.97
C GLU A 425 -10.03 18.01 4.79
N GLY A 426 -8.83 18.58 4.99
CA GLY A 426 -8.10 19.34 3.96
C GLY A 426 -8.70 20.73 3.70
N LYS A 427 -9.47 21.25 4.64
CA LYS A 427 -10.05 22.60 4.60
C LYS A 427 -9.04 23.64 5.09
N LEU A 428 -8.27 23.34 6.13
CA LEU A 428 -7.23 24.22 6.63
C LEU A 428 -6.03 24.25 5.69
N ASP A 429 -5.52 25.45 5.43
CA ASP A 429 -4.21 25.66 4.84
C ASP A 429 -3.16 25.43 5.93
N ASP A 430 -2.28 24.46 5.73
CA ASP A 430 -1.17 24.11 6.61
C ASP A 430 -0.24 25.31 6.90
N ARG A 431 -0.16 26.27 5.97
CA ARG A 431 0.60 27.52 6.16
C ARG A 431 0.00 28.44 7.23
N ASN A 432 -1.26 28.21 7.60
CA ASN A 432 -1.94 28.93 8.68
C ASN A 432 -1.83 28.21 10.04
N LEU A 433 -0.99 27.19 10.15
CA LEU A 433 -0.72 26.48 11.40
C LEU A 433 0.59 26.97 12.00
N TYR A 434 0.53 27.47 13.22
CA TYR A 434 1.69 28.00 13.95
C TYR A 434 1.88 27.23 15.25
N GLY A 435 3.10 26.75 15.47
CA GLY A 435 3.48 26.05 16.68
C GLY A 435 4.74 26.66 17.28
N PHE A 436 4.75 26.83 18.59
CA PHE A 436 5.90 27.37 19.33
C PHE A 436 6.23 26.45 20.50
N ASP A 437 7.52 26.21 20.72
CA ASP A 437 7.99 25.47 21.89
C ASP A 437 9.38 25.95 22.31
N ASN A 438 9.65 25.88 23.61
CA ASN A 438 10.95 26.27 24.19
C ASN A 438 11.94 25.11 24.26
N ASP A 439 11.56 23.92 23.82
CA ASP A 439 12.42 22.77 23.62
C ASP A 439 12.62 22.52 22.11
N TYR A 440 13.86 22.63 21.64
CA TYR A 440 14.21 22.40 20.25
C TYR A 440 13.80 21.00 19.77
N ASN A 441 13.96 19.98 20.62
CA ASN A 441 13.61 18.61 20.25
C ASN A 441 12.09 18.45 20.04
N MET A 442 11.28 19.16 20.84
CA MET A 442 9.83 19.18 20.64
C MET A 442 9.47 19.83 19.31
N THR A 443 10.13 20.92 18.91
CA THR A 443 9.88 21.54 17.61
C THR A 443 10.26 20.66 16.42
N VAL A 444 11.31 19.85 16.54
CA VAL A 444 11.70 18.86 15.52
C VAL A 444 10.62 17.77 15.39
N LEU A 445 10.16 17.25 16.53
CA LEU A 445 9.09 16.24 16.59
C LEU A 445 7.76 16.81 16.08
N ALA A 446 7.40 18.05 16.41
CA ALA A 446 6.22 18.72 15.87
C ALA A 446 6.27 18.87 14.35
N GLN A 447 7.41 19.30 13.79
CA GLN A 447 7.56 19.39 12.34
C GLN A 447 7.44 18.01 11.67
N LEU A 448 8.01 16.97 12.27
CA LEU A 448 7.89 15.60 11.77
C LEU A 448 6.45 15.09 11.84
N ASN A 449 5.72 15.38 12.92
CA ASN A 449 4.31 15.05 13.06
C ASN A 449 3.49 15.71 11.95
N MET A 450 3.72 17.00 11.70
CA MET A 450 3.09 17.74 10.61
C MET A 450 3.49 17.23 9.23
N LEU A 451 4.68 16.66 9.06
CA LEU A 451 5.09 16.02 7.81
C LEU A 451 4.39 14.67 7.58
N LEU A 452 4.19 13.88 8.64
CA LEU A 452 3.53 12.58 8.56
C LEU A 452 2.01 12.70 8.42
N ASN A 453 1.39 13.62 9.17
CA ASN A 453 -0.06 13.78 9.22
C ASN A 453 -0.57 14.91 8.31
N GLY A 454 0.24 15.95 8.08
CA GLY A 454 -0.04 17.07 7.20
C GLY A 454 0.66 16.96 5.85
N ASP A 455 1.03 18.09 5.26
CA ASP A 455 1.85 18.20 4.06
C ASP A 455 3.27 18.76 4.36
N GLY A 456 3.52 19.08 5.63
CA GLY A 456 4.78 19.55 6.18
C GLY A 456 5.03 21.06 6.23
N ASN A 457 4.14 21.95 5.76
CA ASN A 457 4.45 23.40 5.73
C ASN A 457 3.91 24.23 6.91
N ALA A 458 3.53 23.59 8.02
CA ALA A 458 3.25 24.28 9.28
C ALA A 458 4.46 25.10 9.74
N CYS A 459 4.19 26.30 10.27
CA CYS A 459 5.19 27.22 10.79
C CYS A 459 5.50 26.89 12.27
N ILE A 460 6.35 25.89 12.48
CA ILE A 460 6.85 25.54 13.81
C ILE A 460 8.13 26.35 14.11
N LYS A 461 8.23 26.96 15.30
CA LYS A 461 9.41 27.75 15.70
C LYS A 461 9.86 27.43 17.12
N TYR A 462 11.17 27.28 17.28
CA TYR A 462 11.84 27.24 18.57
C TYR A 462 11.89 28.63 19.19
N MET A 463 11.43 28.76 20.44
CA MET A 463 11.40 30.00 21.23
C MET A 463 12.04 29.78 22.60
N PRO A 464 13.36 30.03 22.75
CA PRO A 464 14.13 29.74 23.97
C PRO A 464 13.70 30.57 25.19
#